data_AF-A0A6A4QNZ1-F1
#
_entry.id   AF-A0A6A4QNZ1-F1
#
_cell.length_a   1.000
_cell.length_b   1.000
_cell.length_c   1.000
_cell.angle_alpha   90.00
_cell.angle_beta   90.00
_cell.angle_gamma   90.00
#
_symmetry.space_group_name_H-M   'P 1'
#
loop_
_entity.id
_entity.type
_entity.pdbx_description
1 polymer ?
#
loop_
_entity_poly.entity_id
_entity_poly.type
_entity_poly.pdbx_seq_one_letter_code
_entity_poly.pdbx_strand_id
1 'polypeptide(L)' 'MVLQNDIDLLNPPVELEKRKHKLKRLVQTPNSFFMVSLLLLLYSIFYNIILIFTILI' A
#
# COMPACT_ATOMS: atom_id res chain seq x y z
N MET A 1 -34.94 -15.21 3.55
CA MET A 1 -34.33 -15.01 2.21
C MET A 1 -34.29 -13.51 2.01
N VAL A 2 -33.14 -12.87 2.21
CA VAL A 2 -33.02 -11.40 2.02
C VAL A 2 -32.96 -11.16 0.51
N LEU A 3 -33.85 -10.30 0.01
CA LEU A 3 -34.00 -10.01 -1.40
C LEU A 3 -32.68 -9.45 -1.95
N GLN A 4 -32.16 -10.04 -3.01
CA GLN A 4 -30.88 -9.69 -3.64
C GLN A 4 -30.86 -8.27 -4.24
N ASN A 5 -32.01 -7.57 -4.24
CA ASN A 5 -32.23 -6.24 -4.79
C ASN A 5 -32.16 -5.09 -3.77
N ASP A 6 -31.98 -5.36 -2.47
CA ASP A 6 -31.96 -4.32 -1.42
C ASP A 6 -30.54 -3.80 -1.10
N ILE A 7 -29.56 -4.05 -1.97
CA ILE A 7 -28.21 -3.51 -1.81
C ILE A 7 -28.15 -2.17 -2.55
N ASP A 8 -28.06 -1.09 -1.78
CA ASP A 8 -27.78 0.24 -2.31
C ASP A 8 -26.49 0.21 -3.13
N LEU A 9 -26.63 0.32 -4.46
CA LEU A 9 -25.51 0.26 -5.41
C LEU A 9 -24.64 1.52 -5.37
N LEU A 10 -25.19 2.63 -4.90
CA LEU A 10 -24.48 3.90 -4.78
C LEU A 10 -23.68 3.96 -3.46
N ASN A 11 -24.17 3.30 -2.41
CA ASN A 11 -23.53 3.26 -1.10
C ASN A 11 -23.32 1.82 -0.59
N PRO A 12 -22.56 0.98 -1.31
CA PRO A 12 -22.28 -0.37 -0.85
C PRO A 12 -21.47 -0.35 0.46
N PRO A 13 -21.70 -1.29 1.40
CA PRO A 13 -20.94 -1.36 2.63
C PRO A 13 -19.46 -1.66 2.34
N VAL A 14 -18.56 -1.02 3.10
CA VAL A 14 -17.10 -1.05 2.93
C VAL A 14 -16.54 -2.48 2.90
N GLU A 15 -17.12 -3.39 3.66
CA GLU A 15 -16.71 -4.79 3.73
C GLU A 15 -16.93 -5.53 2.40
N LEU A 16 -18.00 -5.21 1.68
CA LEU A 16 -18.27 -5.78 0.35
C LEU A 16 -17.33 -5.19 -0.69
N GLU A 17 -17.04 -3.90 -0.62
CA GLU A 17 -16.11 -3.23 -1.56
C GLU A 17 -14.68 -3.77 -1.45
N LYS A 18 -14.20 -4.04 -0.23
CA LYS A 18 -12.86 -4.60 0.01
C LYS A 18 -12.66 -5.98 -0.63
N ARG A 19 -13.72 -6.78 -0.70
CA ARG A 19 -13.70 -8.13 -1.32
C ARG A 19 -13.77 -8.09 -2.85
N LYS A 20 -14.21 -6.98 -3.45
CA LYS A 20 -14.27 -6.84 -4.91
C LYS A 20 -12.87 -6.72 -5.50
N HIS A 21 -12.70 -7.27 -6.70
CA HIS A 21 -11.50 -7.03 -7.51
C HIS A 21 -11.28 -5.53 -7.74
N LYS A 22 -10.02 -5.07 -7.78
CA LYS A 22 -9.66 -3.64 -7.84
C LYS A 22 -10.35 -2.84 -8.96
N LEU A 23 -10.66 -3.48 -10.10
CA LEU A 23 -11.36 -2.86 -11.24
C LEU A 23 -12.89 -2.87 -11.13
N LYS A 24 -13.47 -3.63 -10.19
CA LYS A 24 -14.92 -3.79 -10.00
C LYS A 24 -15.47 -3.05 -8.77
N ARG A 25 -14.63 -2.30 -8.06
CA ARG A 25 -15.06 -1.40 -6.96
C ARG A 25 -15.87 -0.24 -7.54
N LEU A 26 -16.69 0.42 -6.71
CA LEU A 26 -17.41 1.63 -7.12
C LEU A 26 -16.44 2.70 -7.61
N VAL A 27 -15.32 2.87 -6.90
CA VAL A 27 -14.19 3.70 -7.31
C VAL A 27 -12.95 2.81 -7.44
N GLN A 28 -12.33 2.84 -8.62
CA GLN A 28 -11.13 2.05 -8.89
C GLN A 28 -9.93 2.63 -8.14
N THR A 29 -9.25 1.79 -7.38
CA THR A 29 -8.03 2.15 -6.64
C THR A 29 -6.99 1.04 -6.74
N PRO A 30 -5.69 1.38 -6.75
CA PRO A 30 -4.62 0.38 -6.78
C PRO A 30 -4.63 -0.48 -5.51
N ASN A 31 -4.19 -1.74 -5.62
CA ASN A 31 -3.99 -2.64 -4.48
C ASN A 31 -2.58 -2.58 -3.90
N SER A 32 -1.66 -1.96 -4.63
CA SER A 32 -0.24 -1.89 -4.28
C SER A 32 0.08 -0.57 -3.57
N PHE A 33 1.08 -0.63 -2.70
CA PHE A 33 1.64 0.52 -2.01
C PHE A 33 3.17 0.47 -2.11
N PHE A 34 3.81 1.62 -1.92
CA PHE A 34 5.28 1.69 -1.88
C PHE A 34 5.79 1.20 -0.53
N MET A 35 6.80 0.33 -0.55
CA MET A 35 7.49 -0.13 0.66
C MET A 35 8.94 0.36 0.67
N VAL A 36 9.37 0.93 1.79
CA VAL A 36 10.78 1.26 2.02
C VAL A 36 11.50 0.00 2.52
N SER A 37 12.57 -0.38 1.83
CA SER A 37 13.41 -1.51 2.25
C SER A 37 14.36 -1.08 3.37
N LEU A 38 14.24 -1.72 4.54
CA LEU A 38 15.12 -1.47 5.69
C LEU A 38 16.59 -1.74 5.35
N LEU A 39 16.89 -2.73 4.50
CA LEU A 39 18.25 -3.06 4.09
C LEU A 39 18.90 -1.90 3.31
N LEU A 40 18.14 -1.24 2.44
CA LEU A 40 18.62 -0.09 1.68
C LEU A 40 18.93 1.10 2.60
N LEU A 41 18.08 1.31 3.62
CA LEU A 41 18.31 2.33 4.64
C LEU A 41 19.60 2.02 5.42
N LEU A 42 19.77 0.78 5.89
CA LEU A 42 20.97 0.36 6.61
C LEU A 42 22.22 0.51 5.73
N TYR A 43 22.20 0.03 4.50
CA TYR A 43 23.32 0.15 3.56
C TYR A 43 23.69 1.61 3.32
N SER A 44 22.70 2.49 3.14
CA SER A 44 22.92 3.93 3.00
C SER A 44 23.57 4.52 4.25
N ILE A 45 23.11 4.13 5.45
CA ILE A 45 23.71 4.58 6.71
C ILE A 45 25.16 4.11 6.82
N PHE A 46 25.44 2.83 6.58
CA PHE A 46 26.80 2.28 6.63
C PHE A 46 27.73 2.95 5.62
N TYR A 47 27.27 3.17 4.39
CA TYR A 47 28.04 3.89 3.37
C TYR A 47 28.40 5.31 3.81
N ASN A 48 27.43 6.06 4.35
CA ASN A 48 27.68 7.40 4.85
C ASN A 48 28.67 7.42 6.02
N ILE A 49 28.59 6.45 6.94
CA ILE A 49 29.54 6.31 8.05
C ILE A 49 30.95 6.05 7.52
N ILE A 50 31.12 5.07 6.63
CA ILE A 50 32.42 4.74 6.03
C ILE A 50 32.99 5.95 5.28
N LEU A 51 32.15 6.64 4.50
CA LEU A 51 32.55 7.82 3.76
C LEU A 51 33.08 8.93 4.69
N ILE A 52 32.40 9.18 5.81
CA ILE A 52 32.86 10.15 6.82
C ILE A 52 34.23 9.75 7.37
N PHE A 53 34.44 8.49 7.75
CA PHE A 53 35.72 8.04 8.28
C PHE A 53 36.85 8.18 7.26
N THR A 54 36.59 7.89 5.98
CA THR A 54 37.59 8.04 4.90
C THR A 54 37.95 9.49 4.62
N ILE A 55 37.02 10.44 4.79
CA ILE A 55 37.28 11.87 4.58
C ILE A 55 38.01 12.49 5.78
N LEU A 56 37.80 11.93 6.98
CA LEU A 56 38.34 12.48 8.23
C LEU A 56 39.76 12.00 8.57
N ILE A 57 40.28 11.03 7.82
CA ILE A 57 41.65 10.46 7.94
C ILE A 57 42.50 10.96 6.77
#